data_AF-A0A428XAZ2-F1
#
_entry.id   AF-A0A428XAZ2-F1
#
_cell.length_a   1.000
_cell.length_b   1.000
_cell.length_c   1.000
_cell.angle_alpha   90.00
_cell.angle_beta   90.00
_cell.angle_gamma   90.00
#
_symmetry.space_group_name_H-M   'P 1'
#
loop_
_entity.id
_entity.type
_entity.pdbx_description
1 polymer ?
#
loop_
_entity_poly.entity_id
_entity_poly.type
_entity_poly.pdbx_seq_one_letter_code
_entity_poly.pdbx_strand_id
1 'polypeptide(L)'
;MRHDRTWKPALVAAGVIPEPKPGERHQSAREHGMHALRHFYASVLLDAGENIKALSHYLGHNDPGFTLRVYTHLMPSSDARARKAVDGLYEGIDPGPDGPETAQGL
;
A
#
# COMPACT_ATOMS: atom_id res chain seq x y z
N MET A 1 9.75 -19.28 -7.98
CA MET A 1 9.38 -18.63 -9.26
C MET A 1 10.65 -18.42 -10.08
N ARG A 2 10.85 -19.16 -11.19
CA ARG A 2 12.10 -19.12 -11.99
C ARG A 2 12.08 -17.90 -12.92
N HIS A 3 12.45 -16.71 -12.41
CA HIS A 3 12.49 -15.46 -13.18
C HIS A 3 13.64 -15.36 -14.17
N ASP A 4 14.64 -16.24 -14.05
CA ASP A 4 15.90 -16.10 -14.76
C ASP A 4 15.82 -16.35 -16.27
N ARG A 5 14.78 -17.05 -16.74
CA ARG A 5 14.70 -17.51 -18.14
C ARG A 5 14.11 -16.49 -19.11
N THR A 6 13.40 -15.48 -18.63
CA THR A 6 12.71 -14.48 -19.48
C THR A 6 13.03 -13.05 -19.09
N TRP A 7 13.11 -12.74 -17.80
CA TRP A 7 13.32 -11.36 -17.34
C TRP A 7 14.75 -10.85 -17.58
N LYS A 8 15.75 -11.67 -17.24
CA LYS A 8 17.16 -11.31 -17.41
C LYS A 8 17.54 -11.08 -18.88
N PRO A 9 17.13 -11.95 -19.83
CA PRO A 9 17.28 -11.65 -21.26
C PRO A 9 16.59 -10.37 -21.70
N ALA A 10 15.41 -10.05 -21.16
CA ALA A 10 14.71 -8.79 -21.48
C ALA A 10 15.47 -7.56 -20.97
N LEU A 11 16.05 -7.62 -19.76
CA LEU A 11 16.88 -6.54 -19.22
C LEU A 11 18.15 -6.32 -20.03
N VAL A 12 18.76 -7.40 -20.52
CA VAL A 12 19.91 -7.34 -21.44
C VAL A 12 19.50 -6.69 -22.75
N ALA A 13 18.39 -7.13 -23.36
CA ALA A 13 17.88 -6.57 -24.61
C ALA A 13 17.52 -5.08 -24.49
N ALA A 14 17.07 -4.65 -23.30
CA ALA A 14 16.78 -3.25 -22.99
C ALA A 14 18.03 -2.42 -22.63
N GLY A 15 19.23 -3.03 -22.59
CA GLY A 15 20.49 -2.36 -22.25
C GLY A 15 20.64 -1.98 -20.77
N VAL A 16 19.80 -2.53 -19.88
CA VAL A 16 19.78 -2.20 -18.45
C VAL A 16 20.87 -2.96 -17.69
N ILE A 17 21.20 -4.18 -18.14
CA ILE A 17 22.32 -4.97 -17.63
C ILE A 17 23.15 -5.51 -18.80
N PRO A 18 24.48 -5.68 -18.64
CA PRO A 18 25.34 -6.25 -19.67
C PRO A 18 25.01 -7.73 -19.93
N GLU A 19 25.35 -8.19 -21.13
CA GLU A 19 25.34 -9.61 -21.47
C GLU A 19 26.30 -10.39 -20.56
N PRO A 20 25.88 -11.55 -20.03
CA PRO A 20 26.79 -12.41 -19.29
C PRO A 20 27.84 -13.01 -20.23
N LYS A 21 29.07 -13.19 -19.74
CA LYS A 21 30.10 -13.91 -20.48
C LYS A 21 29.71 -15.38 -20.67
N PRO A 22 30.25 -16.08 -21.69
CA PRO A 22 29.97 -17.50 -21.91
C PRO A 22 30.25 -18.33 -20.65
N GLY A 23 29.25 -19.08 -20.18
CA GLY A 23 29.33 -19.91 -18.98
C GLY A 23 29.04 -19.19 -17.65
N GLU A 24 28.92 -17.86 -17.64
CA GLU A 24 28.56 -17.10 -16.45
C GLU A 24 27.04 -16.93 -16.28
N ARG A 25 26.61 -16.71 -15.03
CA ARG A 25 25.23 -16.34 -14.75
C ARG A 25 25.06 -14.84 -14.96
N HIS A 26 23.88 -14.43 -15.45
CA HIS A 26 23.48 -13.02 -15.43
C HIS A 26 23.66 -12.42 -14.04
N GLN A 27 24.20 -11.20 -14.00
CA GLN A 27 24.37 -10.41 -12.78
C GLN A 27 23.07 -10.23 -12.00
N SER A 28 23.18 -10.03 -10.69
CA SER A 28 22.02 -9.67 -9.86
C SER A 28 21.58 -8.25 -10.21
N ALA A 29 20.38 -8.13 -10.75
CA ALA A 29 19.76 -6.84 -11.07
C ALA A 29 18.65 -6.59 -10.05
N ARG A 30 18.97 -6.31 -8.79
CA ARG A 30 17.93 -6.18 -7.75
C ARG A 30 17.13 -4.88 -7.92
N GLU A 31 17.83 -3.79 -8.23
CA GLU A 31 17.28 -2.45 -8.47
C GLU A 31 16.52 -2.33 -9.80
N HIS A 32 16.81 -3.20 -10.76
CA HIS A 32 16.09 -3.32 -12.04
C HIS A 32 15.30 -4.62 -12.15
N GLY A 33 15.16 -5.32 -11.04
CA GLY A 33 14.55 -6.64 -10.98
C GLY A 33 13.05 -6.57 -10.71
N MET A 34 12.42 -7.74 -10.74
CA MET A 34 11.01 -7.91 -10.33
C MET A 34 10.74 -7.39 -8.91
N HIS A 35 11.77 -7.29 -8.06
CA HIS A 35 11.66 -6.69 -6.74
C HIS A 35 11.37 -5.18 -6.81
N ALA A 36 12.08 -4.44 -7.65
CA ALA A 36 11.83 -3.01 -7.84
C ALA A 36 10.44 -2.75 -8.43
N LEU A 37 9.99 -3.58 -9.38
CA LEU A 37 8.62 -3.50 -9.92
C LEU A 37 7.56 -3.79 -8.86
N ARG A 38 7.79 -4.79 -8.00
CA ARG A 38 6.91 -5.07 -6.85
C ARG A 38 6.83 -3.86 -5.91
N HIS A 39 7.95 -3.21 -5.62
CA HIS A 39 7.98 -2.00 -4.81
C HIS A 39 7.21 -0.86 -5.48
N PHE A 40 7.46 -0.60 -6.76
CA PHE A 40 6.76 0.43 -7.52
C PHE A 40 5.24 0.23 -7.52
N TYR A 41 4.78 -0.99 -7.80
CA TYR A 41 3.35 -1.32 -7.79
C TYR A 41 2.71 -1.09 -6.41
N ALA A 42 3.38 -1.50 -5.34
CA ALA A 42 2.91 -1.25 -3.98
C ALA A 42 2.84 0.24 -3.65
N SER A 43 3.85 1.03 -4.03
CA SER A 43 3.88 2.47 -3.80
C SER A 43 2.71 3.19 -4.46
N VAL A 44 2.45 2.91 -5.75
CA VAL A 44 1.37 3.56 -6.50
C VAL A 44 -0.01 3.25 -5.89
N LEU A 45 -0.26 1.99 -5.51
CA LEU A 45 -1.55 1.61 -4.93
C LEU A 45 -1.77 2.24 -3.54
N LEU A 46 -0.75 2.28 -2.70
CA LEU A 46 -0.87 2.89 -1.36
C LEU A 46 -1.04 4.40 -1.42
N ASP A 47 -0.35 5.06 -2.34
CA ASP A 47 -0.54 6.49 -2.60
C ASP A 47 -1.97 6.80 -3.06
N ALA A 48 -2.56 5.93 -3.89
CA ALA A 48 -3.97 6.00 -4.27
C ALA A 48 -4.96 5.67 -3.13
N GLY A 49 -4.48 5.29 -1.95
CA GLY A 49 -5.31 4.98 -0.78
C GLY A 49 -5.84 3.55 -0.73
N GLU A 50 -5.26 2.62 -1.49
CA GLU A 50 -5.67 1.21 -1.50
C GLU A 50 -5.52 0.54 -0.13
N ASN A 51 -6.33 -0.48 0.12
CA ASN A 51 -6.31 -1.18 1.40
C ASN A 51 -5.09 -2.11 1.52
N ILE A 52 -4.38 -2.06 2.66
CA ILE A 52 -3.16 -2.87 2.89
C ILE A 52 -3.40 -4.39 2.78
N LYS A 53 -4.60 -4.87 3.16
CA LYS A 53 -5.00 -6.27 3.03
C LYS A 53 -5.22 -6.65 1.56
N ALA A 54 -5.85 -5.77 0.79
CA ALA A 54 -6.04 -5.98 -0.65
C ALA A 54 -4.67 -6.01 -1.37
N LEU A 55 -3.78 -5.05 -1.07
CA LEU A 55 -2.41 -5.06 -1.57
C LEU A 55 -1.68 -6.35 -1.20
N SER A 56 -1.80 -6.82 0.04
CA SER A 56 -1.21 -8.09 0.49
C SER A 56 -1.67 -9.27 -0.37
N HIS A 57 -2.95 -9.32 -0.72
CA HIS A 57 -3.51 -10.35 -1.60
C HIS A 57 -2.96 -10.24 -3.02
N TYR A 58 -2.91 -9.05 -3.62
CA TYR A 58 -2.33 -8.85 -4.97
C TYR A 58 -0.86 -9.25 -5.05
N LEU A 59 -0.11 -8.99 -3.99
CA LEU A 59 1.29 -9.37 -3.88
C LEU A 59 1.50 -10.86 -3.56
N GLY A 60 0.43 -11.61 -3.25
CA GLY A 60 0.48 -13.00 -2.85
C GLY A 60 1.14 -13.22 -1.49
N HIS A 61 1.11 -12.21 -0.62
CA HIS A 61 1.63 -12.32 0.74
C HIS A 61 0.57 -13.00 1.63
N ASN A 62 0.96 -14.12 2.23
CA ASN A 62 0.09 -14.92 3.11
C ASN A 62 -0.18 -14.19 4.45
N ASP A 63 0.77 -13.38 4.92
CA ASP A 63 0.65 -12.54 6.11
C ASP A 63 0.50 -11.05 5.72
N PRO A 64 -0.68 -10.44 5.91
CA PRO A 64 -0.85 -8.99 5.76
C PRO A 64 0.04 -8.17 6.69
N GLY A 65 0.42 -8.70 7.85
CA GLY A 65 1.36 -8.06 8.75
C GLY A 65 2.75 -7.89 8.13
N PHE A 66 3.19 -8.84 7.29
CA PHE A 66 4.42 -8.69 6.51
C PHE A 66 4.32 -7.53 5.53
N THR A 67 3.22 -7.45 4.77
CA THR A 67 2.96 -6.33 3.84
C THR A 67 2.97 -4.99 4.56
N LEU A 68 2.28 -4.91 5.70
CA LEU A 68 2.23 -3.70 6.52
C LEU A 68 3.63 -3.28 6.98
N ARG A 69 4.42 -4.19 7.58
CA ARG A 69 5.79 -3.88 8.04
C ARG A 69 6.69 -3.35 6.92
N VAL A 70 6.55 -3.88 5.70
CA VAL A 70 7.37 -3.46 4.56
C VAL A 70 6.95 -2.11 4.01
N TYR A 71 5.65 -1.83 3.92
CA TYR A 71 5.14 -0.70 3.14
C TYR A 71 4.46 0.41 3.95
N THR A 72 4.36 0.30 5.28
CA THR A 72 3.67 1.31 6.11
C THR A 72 4.23 2.73 5.94
N HIS A 73 5.51 2.87 5.58
CA HIS A 73 6.16 4.17 5.36
C HIS A 73 5.67 4.90 4.11
N LEU A 74 4.94 4.21 3.22
CA LEU A 74 4.34 4.78 2.01
C LEU A 74 2.89 5.22 2.23
N MET A 75 2.30 4.85 3.36
CA MET A 75 0.90 5.16 3.62
C MET A 75 0.75 6.63 4.02
N PRO A 76 -0.13 7.39 3.36
CA PRO A 76 -0.40 8.77 3.76
C PRO A 76 -1.03 8.81 5.15
N SER A 77 -0.75 9.86 5.93
CA SER A 77 -1.44 10.08 7.21
C SER A 77 -2.95 10.10 6.98
N SER A 78 -3.67 9.50 7.92
CA SER A 78 -5.13 9.42 7.88
C SER A 78 -5.81 10.32 8.91
N ASP A 79 -5.06 11.12 9.67
CA ASP A 79 -5.55 11.82 10.86
C ASP A 79 -6.74 12.74 10.56
N ALA A 80 -6.63 13.57 9.52
CA ALA A 80 -7.71 14.47 9.11
C ALA A 80 -8.94 13.71 8.60
N ARG A 81 -8.72 12.58 7.91
CA ARG A 81 -9.78 11.73 7.36
C ARG A 81 -10.52 10.99 8.47
N ALA A 82 -9.77 10.48 9.45
CA ALA A 82 -10.29 9.83 10.65
C ALA A 82 -11.12 10.82 11.48
N ARG A 83 -10.60 12.02 11.71
CA ARG A 83 -11.34 13.08 12.42
C ARG A 83 -12.65 13.41 11.72
N LYS A 84 -12.61 13.69 10.42
CA LYS A 84 -13.82 13.99 9.62
C LYS A 84 -14.85 12.86 9.68
N ALA A 85 -14.42 11.60 9.66
CA ALA A 85 -15.32 10.46 9.73
C ALA A 85 -16.03 10.38 11.09
N VAL A 86 -15.33 10.69 12.18
CA VAL A 86 -15.91 10.74 13.53
C VAL A 86 -16.83 11.94 13.69
N ASP A 87 -16.41 13.14 13.26
CA ASP A 87 -17.22 14.35 13.34
C ASP A 87 -18.56 14.17 12.59
N GLY A 88 -18.52 13.60 11.38
CA GLY A 88 -19.72 13.32 10.59
C GLY A 88 -20.68 12.29 11.21
N LEU A 89 -20.20 11.40 12.08
CA LEU A 89 -21.08 10.51 12.86
C LEU A 89 -21.92 11.30 13.87
N TYR A 90 -21.31 12.29 14.52
CA TYR A 90 -21.98 13.10 15.54
C TYR A 90 -22.89 14.18 14.95
N GLU A 91 -22.57 14.75 13.79
CA GLU A 91 -23.47 15.68 13.09
C GLU A 91 -24.80 15.04 12.66
N GLY A 92 -24.82 13.72 12.45
CA GLY A 92 -26.05 12.95 12.16
C GLY A 92 -26.87 12.58 13.39
N ILE A 93 -26.33 12.78 14.60
CA ILE A 93 -27.04 12.62 15.87
C ILE A 93 -27.49 14.02 16.28
N ASP A 94 -28.64 14.47 15.73
CA ASP A 94 -29.33 15.63 16.29
C ASP A 94 -29.79 15.23 17.70
N PRO A 95 -29.25 15.82 18.78
CA PRO A 95 -29.84 15.62 20.08
C PRO A 95 -31.15 16.39 20.04
N GLY A 96 -32.24 15.70 19.69
CA GLY A 96 -33.58 16.21 19.91
C GLY A 96 -33.67 16.76 21.35
N PRO A 97 -34.49 17.78 21.58
CA PRO A 97 -34.49 18.55 22.83
C PRO A 97 -35.09 17.72 23.97
N ASP A 98 -34.38 16.67 24.40
CA ASP A 98 -34.70 15.82 25.55
C ASP A 98 -34.01 16.38 26.81
N GLY A 99 -33.88 17.71 26.88
CA GLY A 99 -33.60 18.38 28.13
C GLY A 99 -34.89 18.40 28.95
N PRO A 100 -34.93 17.90 30.20
CA PRO A 100 -36.13 18.06 31.02
C PRO A 100 -36.37 19.55 31.22
N GLU A 101 -37.55 20.03 30.83
CA GLU A 101 -38.03 21.37 31.16
C GLU A 101 -38.00 21.52 32.68
N THR A 102 -36.98 22.19 33.21
CA THR A 102 -37.01 22.63 34.60
C THR A 102 -38.10 23.68 34.71
N ALA A 103 -39.22 23.25 35.29
CA ALA A 103 -40.35 24.08 35.65
C ALA A 103 -39.87 25.39 36.31
N GLN A 104 -40.02 26.50 35.60
CA GLN A 104 -40.02 27.82 36.24
C GLN A 104 -41.36 27.97 36.97
N GLY A 105 -41.39 27.46 38.20
CA GLY A 105 -42.50 27.62 39.13
C GLY A 105 -42.16 28.63 40.21
N LEU A 106 -42.85 29.79 40.13
CA LEU A 106 -43.16 30.81 41.13
C LEU A 106 -42.06 31.38 42.04
#